data_AF-A0A2N0KMA4-F1
#
_entry.id   AF-A0A2N0KMA4-F1
#
_cell.length_a   1.000
_cell.length_b   1.000
_cell.length_c   1.000
_cell.angle_alpha   90.00
_cell.angle_beta   90.00
_cell.angle_gamma   90.00
#
_symmetry.space_group_name_H-M   'P 1'
#
loop_
_entity.id
_entity.type
_entity.pdbx_description
1 polymer ?
#
loop_
_entity_poly.entity_id
_entity_poly.type
_entity_poly.pdbx_seq_one_letter_code
_entity_poly.pdbx_strand_id
1 'polypeptide(L)'
;MGRKDRERFLRLRESDSDYVGFRGRHRSGSPEAENVTAKPPPPATETVVCSVCGRKRNVASDSLPEDIAAYVCLRCQEEADTG
;
A
#
# COMPACT_ATOMS: atom_id res chain seq x y z
N MET A 1 1.09 33.51 13.13
CA MET A 1 0.64 32.96 11.83
C MET A 1 -0.43 31.92 12.10
N GLY A 2 -1.68 32.12 11.67
CA GLY A 2 -2.79 31.22 12.03
C GLY A 2 -4.17 31.63 11.51
N ARG A 3 -4.30 32.81 10.89
CA ARG A 3 -5.58 33.29 10.31
C ARG A 3 -5.84 32.74 8.89
N LYS A 4 -4.79 32.49 8.10
CA LYS A 4 -4.90 31.96 6.73
C LYS A 4 -5.47 30.54 6.66
N ASP A 5 -5.17 29.71 7.66
CA ASP A 5 -5.69 28.33 7.70
C ASP A 5 -7.20 28.30 7.94
N ARG A 6 -7.70 29.21 8.80
CA ARG A 6 -9.12 29.35 9.09
C ARG A 6 -9.93 29.83 7.88
N GLU A 7 -9.43 30.81 7.13
CA GLU A 7 -10.10 31.28 5.91
C GLU A 7 -10.12 30.21 4.81
N ARG A 8 -9.03 29.45 4.65
CA ARG A 8 -8.96 28.33 3.71
C ARG A 8 -9.96 27.23 4.08
N PHE A 9 -10.06 26.92 5.37
CA PHE A 9 -11.01 25.93 5.88
C PHE A 9 -12.47 26.36 5.65
N LEU A 10 -12.81 27.62 5.94
CA LEU A 10 -14.17 28.13 5.74
C LEU A 10 -14.56 28.13 4.26
N ARG A 11 -13.66 28.55 3.36
CA ARG A 11 -13.92 28.48 1.90
C ARG A 11 -14.14 27.05 1.40
N LEU A 12 -13.33 26.08 1.87
CA LEU A 12 -13.51 24.68 1.46
C LEU A 12 -14.82 24.09 1.99
N ARG A 13 -15.22 24.44 3.22
CA ARG A 13 -16.49 24.00 3.80
C ARG A 13 -17.71 24.64 3.13
N GLU A 14 -17.57 25.87 2.63
CA GLU A 14 -18.63 26.55 1.87
C GLU A 14 -18.83 25.91 0.49
N SER A 15 -17.75 25.47 -0.17
CA SER A 15 -17.82 24.73 -1.43
C SER A 15 -18.17 23.24 -1.28
N ASP A 16 -17.82 22.62 -0.15
CA ASP A 16 -18.07 21.21 0.15
C ASP A 16 -18.49 21.07 1.62
N SER A 17 -19.80 20.93 1.83
CA SER A 17 -20.42 20.92 3.16
C SER A 17 -19.97 19.75 4.05
N ASP A 18 -19.36 18.73 3.43
CA ASP A 18 -18.90 17.48 4.04
C ASP A 18 -17.37 17.46 4.24
N TYR A 19 -16.71 18.60 4.04
CA TYR A 19 -15.26 18.71 4.14
C TYR A 19 -14.76 18.62 5.59
N VAL A 20 -14.41 17.39 6.01
CA VAL A 20 -13.91 17.02 7.35
C VAL A 20 -12.44 17.38 7.62
N GLY A 21 -11.81 18.17 6.74
CA GLY A 21 -10.43 18.65 6.90
C GLY A 21 -9.35 17.66 6.43
N PHE A 22 -8.10 18.14 6.35
CA PHE A 22 -6.97 17.40 5.74
C PHE A 22 -6.55 16.11 6.48
N ARG A 23 -7.07 15.88 7.70
CA ARG A 23 -6.89 14.63 8.46
C ARG A 23 -8.16 13.81 8.61
N GLY A 24 -9.31 14.33 8.15
CA GLY A 24 -10.57 13.63 8.18
C GLY A 24 -10.78 12.89 6.85
N ARG A 25 -10.56 11.58 6.84
CA ARG A 25 -11.22 10.71 5.87
C ARG A 25 -11.84 9.56 6.63
N HIS A 26 -12.94 9.89 7.30
CA HIS A 26 -14.00 8.93 7.61
C HIS A 26 -15.29 9.57 7.09
N ARG A 27 -15.47 9.49 5.77
CA ARG A 27 -16.65 10.03 5.08
C ARG A 27 -17.77 9.00 5.23
N SER A 28 -18.52 9.09 6.32
CA SER A 28 -19.78 8.36 6.52
C SER A 28 -20.88 9.11 5.77
N GLY A 29 -21.16 8.75 4.51
CA GLY A 29 -22.32 9.34 3.83
C GLY A 29 -22.34 9.32 2.30
N SER A 30 -21.30 8.89 1.59
CA SER A 30 -21.49 8.50 0.20
C SER A 30 -22.13 7.11 0.14
N PRO A 31 -22.98 6.77 -0.85
CA PRO A 31 -23.40 5.38 -1.07
C PRO A 31 -22.23 4.44 -1.43
N GLU A 32 -21.00 4.96 -1.53
CA GLU A 32 -19.75 4.18 -1.52
C GLU A 32 -19.28 3.80 -0.10
N ALA A 33 -19.88 4.37 0.96
CA ALA A 33 -19.55 4.13 2.36
C ALA A 33 -20.27 2.92 2.99
N GLU A 34 -21.05 2.17 2.21
CA GLU A 34 -21.51 0.81 2.58
C GLU A 34 -20.58 -0.29 2.10
N ASN A 35 -19.61 0.02 1.24
CA ASN A 35 -18.42 -0.80 1.16
C ASN A 35 -17.42 -0.20 2.14
N VAL A 36 -17.42 -0.75 3.37
CA VAL A 36 -16.15 -1.04 4.02
C VAL A 36 -15.35 -1.75 2.93
N THR A 37 -14.53 -1.01 2.16
CA THR A 37 -13.53 -1.62 1.31
C THR A 37 -12.68 -2.34 2.31
N ALA A 38 -13.02 -3.61 2.54
CA ALA A 38 -12.22 -4.59 3.19
C ALA A 38 -10.89 -4.41 2.49
N LYS A 39 -9.98 -3.68 3.13
CA LYS A 39 -8.61 -3.61 2.67
C LYS A 39 -8.27 -5.09 2.53
N PRO A 40 -8.00 -5.59 1.30
CA PRO A 40 -7.72 -7.00 1.15
C PRO A 40 -6.66 -7.32 2.19
N PRO A 41 -6.82 -8.42 2.96
CA PRO A 41 -5.82 -8.78 3.95
C PRO A 41 -4.46 -8.64 3.26
N PRO A 42 -3.47 -8.01 3.93
CA PRO A 42 -2.16 -7.84 3.32
C PRO A 42 -1.76 -9.20 2.75
N PRO A 43 -1.28 -9.25 1.49
CA PRO A 43 -0.98 -10.52 0.85
C PRO A 43 -0.09 -11.33 1.80
N ALA A 44 -0.41 -12.61 1.99
CA ALA A 44 0.40 -13.48 2.81
C ALA A 44 1.83 -13.40 2.25
N THR A 45 2.75 -12.93 3.09
CA THR A 45 4.15 -12.83 2.70
C THR A 45 4.95 -13.82 3.50
N GLU A 46 5.84 -14.52 2.83
CA GLU A 46 6.76 -15.47 3.43
C GLU A 46 8.18 -14.97 3.32
N THR A 47 8.96 -15.23 4.37
CA THR A 47 10.38 -14.89 4.40
C THR A 47 11.17 -16.05 3.82
N VAL A 48 11.75 -15.84 2.65
CA VAL A 48 12.56 -16.84 1.93
C VAL A 48 14.00 -16.35 1.74
N VAL A 49 14.92 -17.27 1.51
CA VAL A 49 16.34 -16.97 1.28
C VAL A 49 16.64 -17.14 -0.20
N CYS A 50 17.24 -16.13 -0.83
CA CYS A 50 17.71 -16.26 -2.21
C CYS A 50 18.84 -17.29 -2.31
N SER A 51 18.69 -18.29 -3.18
CA SER A 51 19.71 -19.32 -3.43
C SER A 51 21.02 -18.77 -4.00
N VAL A 52 20.96 -17.65 -4.74
CA VAL A 52 22.13 -17.04 -5.39
C VAL A 52 22.90 -16.11 -4.45
N CYS A 53 22.22 -15.18 -3.78
CA CYS A 53 22.89 -14.16 -2.95
C CYS A 53 22.74 -14.36 -1.43
N GLY A 54 22.03 -15.39 -0.99
CA GLY A 54 21.83 -15.72 0.43
C GLY A 54 21.01 -14.70 1.24
N ARG A 55 20.44 -13.67 0.58
CA ARG A 55 19.68 -12.62 1.28
C ARG A 55 18.24 -13.04 1.51
N LYS A 56 17.74 -12.74 2.72
CA LYS A 56 16.33 -12.90 3.09
C LYS A 56 15.45 -11.89 2.35
N ARG A 57 14.33 -12.36 1.81
CA ARG A 57 13.33 -11.55 1.10
C ARG A 57 11.95 -11.89 1.62
N ASN A 58 11.11 -10.87 1.80
CA ASN A 58 9.69 -11.07 2.01
C ASN A 58 9.02 -11.02 0.63
N VAL A 59 8.37 -12.10 0.25
CA VAL A 59 7.70 -12.26 -1.03
C VAL A 59 6.29 -12.79 -0.81
N ALA A 60 5.38 -12.46 -1.72
CA ALA A 60 4.02 -12.99 -1.67
C ALA A 60 4.06 -14.51 -1.80
N SER A 61 3.33 -15.21 -0.94
CA SER A 61 3.22 -16.67 -0.96
C SER A 61 2.74 -17.19 -2.32
N ASP A 62 1.86 -16.45 -2.99
CA ASP A 62 1.34 -16.79 -4.33
C ASP A 62 2.41 -16.72 -5.44
N SER A 63 3.53 -16.04 -5.20
CA SER A 63 4.63 -15.87 -6.17
C SER A 63 5.83 -16.77 -5.88
N LEU A 64 5.73 -17.63 -4.87
CA LEU A 64 6.80 -18.56 -4.53
C LEU A 64 6.73 -19.82 -5.41
N PRO A 65 7.88 -20.34 -5.88
CA PRO A 65 7.94 -21.66 -6.50
C PRO A 65 7.59 -22.75 -5.47
N GLU A 66 7.15 -23.92 -5.95
CA GLU A 66 6.91 -25.10 -5.11
C GLU A 66 8.17 -25.47 -4.29
N ASP A 67 9.34 -25.25 -4.86
CA ASP A 67 10.63 -25.40 -4.19
C ASP A 67 11.17 -24.06 -3.68
N ILE A 68 10.87 -23.75 -2.41
CA ILE A 68 11.28 -22.51 -1.75
C ILE A 68 12.81 -22.37 -1.69
N ALA A 69 13.55 -23.48 -1.64
CA ALA A 69 15.01 -23.47 -1.56
C ALA A 69 15.65 -23.04 -2.90
N ALA A 70 14.94 -23.23 -4.02
CA ALA A 70 15.37 -22.76 -5.34
C ALA A 70 15.08 -21.27 -5.60
N TYR A 71 14.42 -20.55 -4.69
CA TYR A 71 14.01 -19.16 -4.91
C TYR A 71 15.20 -18.25 -5.28
N VAL A 72 15.08 -17.54 -6.40
CA VAL A 72 16.02 -16.51 -6.87
C VAL A 72 15.35 -15.15 -6.78
N CYS A 73 15.98 -14.18 -6.11
CA CYS A 73 15.40 -12.83 -6.00
C CYS A 73 15.48 -12.04 -7.31
N LEU A 74 14.54 -11.10 -7.53
CA LEU A 74 14.46 -10.28 -8.75
C LEU A 74 15.80 -9.70 -9.21
N ARG A 75 16.59 -9.13 -8.30
CA ARG A 75 17.95 -8.62 -8.61
C ARG A 75 18.82 -9.65 -9.32
N CYS A 76 18.89 -10.87 -8.78
CA CYS A 76 19.70 -11.94 -9.35
C CYS A 76 19.09 -12.52 -10.63
N GLN A 77 17.77 -12.42 -10.82
CA GLN A 77 17.12 -12.77 -12.09
C GLN A 77 17.47 -11.74 -13.17
N GLU A 78 17.41 -10.44 -12.86
CA GLU A 78 17.79 -9.34 -13.76
C GLU A 78 19.26 -9.44 -14.18
N GLU A 79 20.16 -9.75 -13.24
CA GLU A 79 21.59 -9.98 -13.51
C GLU A 79 21.86 -11.20 -14.39
N ALA A 80 21.01 -12.24 -14.33
CA ALA A 80 21.13 -13.44 -15.16
C ALA A 80 20.59 -13.23 -16.58
N ASP A 81 19.53 -12.42 -16.74
CA ASP A 81 18.92 -12.11 -18.04
C ASP A 81 19.76 -11.13 -18.87
N THR A 82 20.61 -10.34 -18.22
CA THR A 82 21.52 -9.38 -18.86
C THR A 82 22.92 -9.95 -19.17
N GLY A 83 23.13 -11.26 -18.96
CA GLY A 83 24.41 -11.96 -19.13
C GLY A 83 24.60 -12.68 -20.46
#